data_AF-A0AAV7J4P9-F1
#
_entry.id   AF-A0AAV7J4P9-F1
#
_cell.length_a   1.000
_cell.length_b   1.000
_cell.length_c   1.000
_cell.angle_alpha   90.00
_cell.angle_beta   90.00
_cell.angle_gamma   90.00
#
_symmetry.space_group_name_H-M   'P 1'
#
loop_
_entity.id
_entity.type
_entity.pdbx_description
1 polymer ?
#
loop_
_entity_poly.entity_id
_entity_poly.type
_entity_poly.pdbx_seq_one_letter_code
_entity_poly.pdbx_strand_id
1 'polypeptide(L)'
;MSLLSRPSIKALYQAMVEYVSPSNTPDTLQQPLSRDMLQERFTEFFTRLFPIAYHRAVNPHQVDFTDKFKDCLYKAMDEIQPFGDIPKQISKSVSKSLEATRVLVQALTLGKTVLDRTDSVLFYATTPQQVSCYEALLRMTYCPKCSGYGSSIRPCGGLCTNVMRGCLTEPASELDLAWSGYVETVERLVIAVDGRTDPLGLNAERAIRQLDTRISDAIMYAMENGPALEEKYPVGYTEYRKFAVPRGTRIGDAECRYVGG
;
A
#
# COMPACT_ATOMS: atom_id res chain seq x y z
N MET A 1 -3.22 -5.89 27.79
CA MET A 1 -2.99 -4.89 26.71
C MET A 1 -3.73 -5.23 25.42
N SER A 2 -3.76 -6.49 24.98
CA SER A 2 -4.30 -6.88 23.67
C SER A 2 -5.79 -6.57 23.42
N LEU A 3 -6.66 -6.58 24.44
CA LEU A 3 -8.12 -6.41 24.24
C LEU A 3 -8.53 -4.96 23.94
N LEU A 4 -7.94 -3.97 24.62
CA LEU A 4 -8.27 -2.56 24.44
C LEU A 4 -7.70 -1.99 23.14
N SER A 5 -6.54 -2.47 22.70
CA SER A 5 -5.92 -2.05 21.43
C SER A 5 -6.41 -2.84 20.21
N ARG A 6 -7.15 -3.95 20.40
CA ARG A 6 -7.60 -4.83 19.31
C ARG A 6 -8.35 -4.09 18.19
N PRO A 7 -9.31 -3.18 18.47
CA PRO A 7 -10.03 -2.47 17.40
C PRO A 7 -9.10 -1.58 16.58
N SER A 8 -8.19 -0.86 17.24
CA SER A 8 -7.22 0.03 16.58
C SER A 8 -6.21 -0.75 15.74
N ILE A 9 -5.71 -1.88 16.25
CA ILE A 9 -4.83 -2.78 15.50
C ILE A 9 -5.57 -3.30 14.25
N LYS A 10 -6.79 -3.82 14.42
CA LYS A 10 -7.58 -4.33 13.29
C LYS A 10 -7.81 -3.26 12.22
N ALA A 11 -8.17 -2.04 12.63
CA ALA A 11 -8.38 -0.93 11.71
C ALA A 11 -7.11 -0.57 10.92
N LEU A 12 -5.94 -0.56 11.57
CA LEU A 12 -4.66 -0.29 10.90
C LEU A 12 -4.33 -1.37 9.86
N TYR A 13 -4.47 -2.65 10.21
CA TYR A 13 -4.23 -3.75 9.26
C TYR A 13 -5.24 -3.75 8.10
N GLN A 14 -6.51 -3.44 8.37
CA GLN A 14 -7.51 -3.29 7.32
C GLN A 14 -7.15 -2.17 6.36
N ALA A 15 -6.73 -1.01 6.86
CA ALA A 15 -6.29 0.11 6.03
C ALA A 15 -5.07 -0.26 5.16
N MET A 16 -4.10 -1.00 5.71
CA MET A 16 -2.95 -1.48 4.93
C MET A 16 -3.36 -2.43 3.81
N VAL A 17 -4.29 -3.36 4.07
CA VAL A 17 -4.81 -4.31 3.07
C VAL A 17 -5.62 -3.59 2.00
N GLU A 18 -6.50 -2.68 2.39
CA GLU A 18 -7.28 -1.86 1.47
C GLU A 18 -6.39 -1.00 0.58
N TYR A 19 -5.28 -0.49 1.13
CA TYR A 19 -4.32 0.32 0.38
C TYR A 19 -3.69 -0.45 -0.80
N VAL A 20 -3.39 -1.75 -0.65
CA VAL A 20 -2.78 -2.55 -1.73
C VAL A 20 -3.78 -3.40 -2.53
N SER A 21 -5.07 -3.33 -2.19
CA SER A 21 -6.13 -4.12 -2.82
C SER A 21 -6.33 -3.75 -4.30
N PRO A 22 -6.53 -4.72 -5.21
CA PRO A 22 -6.81 -4.47 -6.63
C PRO A 22 -7.91 -3.43 -6.89
N SER A 23 -8.97 -3.43 -6.07
CA SER A 23 -10.08 -2.47 -6.19
C SER A 23 -9.66 -1.01 -5.97
N ASN A 24 -8.58 -0.79 -5.21
CA ASN A 24 -8.04 0.53 -4.89
C ASN A 24 -6.73 0.84 -5.63
N THR A 25 -6.30 -0.06 -6.52
CA THR A 25 -5.10 0.07 -7.33
C THR A 25 -5.44 -0.13 -8.80
N PRO A 26 -6.32 0.72 -9.37
CA PRO A 26 -6.62 0.63 -10.80
C PRO A 26 -5.35 0.86 -11.62
N ASP A 27 -5.35 0.35 -12.85
CA ASP A 27 -4.33 0.62 -13.87
C ASP A 27 -4.44 2.05 -14.45
N THR A 28 -5.38 2.87 -13.96
CA THR A 28 -5.53 4.28 -14.29
C THR A 28 -4.70 5.17 -13.37
N LEU A 29 -4.42 6.42 -13.81
CA LEU A 29 -3.72 7.43 -12.99
C LEU A 29 -4.50 7.87 -11.73
N GLN A 30 -5.70 7.33 -11.49
CA GLN A 30 -6.49 7.65 -10.30
C GLN A 30 -5.95 6.87 -9.10
N GLN A 31 -5.58 7.59 -8.05
CA GLN A 31 -5.19 7.02 -6.77
C GLN A 31 -6.28 7.30 -5.73
N PRO A 32 -7.25 6.38 -5.51
CA PRO A 32 -8.37 6.62 -4.59
C PRO A 32 -7.92 6.71 -3.12
N LEU A 33 -6.77 6.10 -2.79
CA LEU A 33 -6.16 6.18 -1.47
C LEU A 33 -4.74 6.74 -1.62
N SER A 34 -4.44 7.89 -1.03
CA SER A 34 -3.10 8.47 -1.08
C SER A 34 -2.19 7.89 0.00
N ARG A 35 -0.88 8.05 -0.18
CA ARG A 35 0.10 7.73 0.86
C ARG A 35 -0.14 8.51 2.15
N ASP A 36 -0.59 9.77 2.05
CA ASP A 36 -0.86 10.61 3.21
C ASP A 36 -2.04 10.09 4.03
N MET A 37 -3.11 9.61 3.37
CA MET A 37 -4.24 8.95 4.04
C MET A 37 -3.80 7.70 4.81
N LEU A 38 -2.84 6.93 4.28
CA LEU A 38 -2.27 5.79 5.00
C LEU A 38 -1.46 6.24 6.22
N GLN A 39 -0.65 7.29 6.07
CA GLN A 39 0.12 7.85 7.19
C GLN A 39 -0.81 8.38 8.30
N GLU A 40 -1.95 8.98 7.95
CA GLU A 40 -2.98 9.40 8.91
C GLU A 40 -3.52 8.21 9.73
N ARG A 41 -3.66 7.02 9.14
CA ARG A 41 -4.07 5.81 9.88
C ARG A 41 -3.04 5.36 10.90
N PHE A 42 -1.75 5.54 10.62
CA PHE A 42 -0.71 5.34 11.64
C PHE A 42 -0.82 6.38 12.75
N THR A 43 -1.03 7.65 12.42
CA THR A 43 -1.24 8.71 13.41
C THR A 43 -2.44 8.38 14.32
N GLU A 44 -3.59 8.05 13.73
CA GLU A 44 -4.80 7.64 14.47
C GLU A 44 -4.53 6.45 15.39
N PHE A 45 -3.79 5.44 14.90
CA PHE A 45 -3.42 4.27 15.69
C PHE A 45 -2.60 4.65 16.92
N PHE A 46 -1.54 5.45 16.77
CA PHE A 46 -0.69 5.86 17.88
C PHE A 46 -1.41 6.82 18.84
N THR A 47 -2.23 7.74 18.34
CA THR A 47 -3.08 8.59 19.18
C THR A 47 -3.99 7.75 20.07
N ARG A 48 -4.64 6.72 19.52
CA ARG A 48 -5.48 5.80 20.32
C ARG A 48 -4.67 4.94 21.29
N LEU A 49 -3.41 4.64 20.97
CA LEU A 49 -2.52 3.86 21.83
C LEU A 49 -2.02 4.67 23.03
N PHE A 50 -1.91 5.99 22.91
CA PHE A 50 -1.28 6.84 23.91
C PHE A 50 -1.89 6.69 25.31
N PRO A 51 -3.20 6.86 25.56
CA PRO A 51 -3.74 6.72 26.92
C PRO A 51 -3.53 5.35 27.52
N ILE A 52 -3.52 4.30 26.68
CA ILE A 52 -3.30 2.92 27.10
C ILE A 52 -1.85 2.75 27.56
N ALA A 53 -0.88 3.26 26.79
CA ALA A 53 0.53 3.23 27.15
C ALA A 53 0.82 4.09 28.39
N TYR A 54 0.24 5.29 28.45
CA TYR A 54 0.40 6.21 29.57
C TYR A 54 -0.17 5.65 30.88
N HIS A 55 -1.35 5.02 30.83
CA HIS A 55 -1.94 4.34 32.00
C HIS A 55 -1.00 3.26 32.54
N ARG A 56 -0.35 2.51 31.65
CA ARG A 56 0.59 1.45 32.02
C ARG A 56 1.91 1.97 32.56
N ALA A 57 2.38 3.11 32.05
CA ALA A 57 3.61 3.74 32.51
C ALA A 57 3.44 4.36 33.91
N VAL A 58 2.30 5.01 34.16
CA VAL A 58 2.11 5.88 35.33
C VAL A 58 1.20 5.27 36.40
N ASN A 59 0.15 4.56 36.02
CA ASN A 59 -0.87 4.02 36.94
C ASN A 59 -1.26 2.56 36.67
N PRO A 60 -0.29 1.62 36.55
CA PRO A 60 -0.54 0.25 36.09
C PRO A 60 -1.48 -0.58 36.98
N HIS A 61 -1.60 -0.23 38.26
CA HIS A 61 -2.39 -0.95 39.27
C HIS A 61 -3.68 -0.23 39.68
N GLN A 62 -3.95 0.96 39.11
CA GLN A 62 -5.15 1.73 39.42
C GLN A 62 -6.24 1.54 38.36
N VAL A 63 -7.43 2.04 38.67
CA VAL A 63 -8.57 2.11 37.75
C VAL A 63 -8.15 2.84 36.47
N ASP A 64 -8.72 2.43 35.34
CA ASP A 64 -8.49 3.08 34.05
C ASP A 64 -8.89 4.57 34.08
N PHE A 65 -8.27 5.37 33.22
CA PHE A 65 -8.58 6.79 33.13
C PHE A 65 -10.01 7.04 32.67
N THR A 66 -10.59 8.14 33.16
CA THR A 66 -11.88 8.63 32.67
C THR A 66 -11.80 9.00 31.19
N ASP A 67 -12.92 8.87 30.47
CA ASP A 67 -12.97 9.22 29.04
C ASP A 67 -12.55 10.67 28.77
N LYS A 68 -12.91 11.59 29.66
CA LYS A 68 -12.48 13.00 29.59
C LYS A 68 -10.96 13.17 29.66
N PHE A 69 -10.28 12.38 30.50
CA PHE A 69 -8.83 12.43 30.59
C PHE A 69 -8.18 11.83 29.34
N LYS A 70 -8.73 10.72 28.82
CA LYS A 70 -8.29 10.12 27.55
C LYS A 70 -8.44 11.09 26.38
N ASP A 71 -9.55 11.83 26.31
CA ASP A 71 -9.77 12.88 25.31
C ASP A 71 -8.72 14.00 25.38
N CYS A 72 -8.30 14.36 26.59
CA CYS A 72 -7.22 15.34 26.77
C CYS A 72 -5.88 14.78 26.27
N LEU A 73 -5.55 13.55 26.61
CA LEU A 73 -4.34 12.87 26.13
C LEU A 73 -4.33 12.77 24.60
N TYR A 74 -5.46 12.46 23.95
CA TYR A 74 -5.54 12.44 22.49
C TYR A 74 -5.18 13.79 21.87
N LYS A 75 -5.66 14.89 22.45
CA LYS A 75 -5.35 16.26 21.97
C LYS A 75 -3.92 16.68 22.25
N ALA A 76 -3.34 16.19 23.34
CA ALA A 76 -1.97 16.51 23.74
C ALA A 76 -0.92 15.63 23.03
N MET A 77 -1.32 14.70 22.16
CA MET A 77 -0.44 13.75 21.48
C MET A 77 0.74 14.43 20.76
N ASP A 78 0.48 15.53 20.04
CA ASP A 78 1.51 16.24 19.25
C ASP A 78 2.49 17.03 20.13
N GLU A 79 2.03 17.51 21.29
CA GLU A 79 2.86 18.26 22.25
C GLU A 79 3.71 17.30 23.11
N ILE A 80 3.11 16.21 23.56
CA ILE A 80 3.74 15.25 24.48
C ILE A 80 4.72 14.33 23.75
N GLN A 81 4.39 13.92 22.52
CA GLN A 81 5.17 12.94 21.73
C GLN A 81 5.62 11.73 22.57
N PRO A 82 4.68 11.00 23.21
CA PRO A 82 4.98 9.96 24.21
C PRO A 82 5.81 8.79 23.66
N PHE A 83 5.79 8.59 22.34
CA PHE A 83 6.51 7.53 21.64
C PHE A 83 7.77 8.05 20.90
N GLY A 84 8.13 9.32 21.10
CA GLY A 84 9.19 9.99 20.35
C GLY A 84 8.93 9.96 18.83
N ASP A 85 9.99 9.74 18.05
CA ASP A 85 9.91 9.66 16.58
C ASP A 85 9.55 8.26 16.04
N ILE A 86 9.36 7.26 16.92
CA ILE A 86 9.07 5.88 16.52
C ILE A 86 7.82 5.78 15.63
N PRO A 87 6.67 6.43 15.95
CA PRO A 87 5.50 6.44 15.08
C PRO A 87 5.76 6.95 13.66
N LYS A 88 6.50 8.06 13.53
CA LYS A 88 6.85 8.65 12.24
C LYS A 88 7.72 7.71 11.41
N GLN A 89 8.71 7.08 12.05
CA GLN A 89 9.60 6.13 11.38
C GLN A 89 8.84 4.89 10.89
N ILE A 90 7.94 4.33 11.71
CA ILE A 90 7.08 3.19 11.34
C ILE A 90 6.19 3.58 10.16
N SER A 91 5.47 4.70 10.29
CA SER A 91 4.56 5.22 9.27
C SER A 91 5.28 5.40 7.93
N LYS A 92 6.47 6.02 7.94
CA LYS A 92 7.29 6.23 6.73
C LYS A 92 7.77 4.92 6.12
N SER A 93 8.29 4.00 6.94
CA SER A 93 8.82 2.72 6.47
C SER A 93 7.73 1.85 5.84
N VAL A 94 6.65 1.62 6.57
CA VAL A 94 5.55 0.76 6.10
C VAL A 94 4.84 1.39 4.90
N SER A 95 4.51 2.69 4.95
CA SER A 95 3.87 3.37 3.81
C SER A 95 4.72 3.31 2.55
N LYS A 96 6.04 3.47 2.66
CA LYS A 96 6.97 3.38 1.52
C LYS A 96 6.97 1.97 0.90
N SER A 97 7.03 0.93 1.73
CA SER A 97 7.01 -0.47 1.27
C SER A 97 5.68 -0.85 0.60
N LEU A 98 4.55 -0.38 1.16
CA LEU A 98 3.22 -0.61 0.60
C LEU A 98 2.99 0.19 -0.68
N GLU A 99 3.54 1.40 -0.79
CA GLU A 99 3.51 2.20 -2.01
C GLU A 99 4.24 1.48 -3.17
N ALA A 100 5.44 0.94 -2.92
CA ALA A 100 6.15 0.15 -3.93
C ALA A 100 5.39 -1.14 -4.31
N THR A 101 4.80 -1.83 -3.33
CA THR A 101 3.96 -3.01 -3.57
C THR A 101 2.74 -2.67 -4.41
N ARG A 102 2.08 -1.54 -4.12
CA ARG A 102 0.95 -1.04 -4.92
C ARG A 102 1.38 -0.76 -6.36
N VAL A 103 2.50 -0.07 -6.57
CA VAL A 103 2.99 0.23 -7.92
C VAL A 103 3.27 -1.07 -8.68
N LEU A 104 3.80 -2.10 -8.03
CA LEU A 104 4.00 -3.41 -8.64
C LEU A 104 2.67 -4.06 -9.05
N VAL A 105 1.66 -4.06 -8.19
CA VAL A 105 0.32 -4.58 -8.51
C VAL A 105 -0.31 -3.81 -9.67
N GLN A 106 -0.19 -2.49 -9.70
CA GLN A 106 -0.67 -1.66 -10.81
C GLN A 106 0.06 -1.99 -12.11
N ALA A 107 1.39 -2.12 -12.07
CA ALA A 107 2.18 -2.45 -13.24
C ALA A 107 1.77 -3.80 -13.81
N LEU A 108 1.61 -4.84 -12.97
CA LEU A 108 1.17 -6.17 -13.39
C LEU A 108 -0.26 -6.16 -13.96
N THR A 109 -1.16 -5.39 -13.36
CA THR A 109 -2.54 -5.23 -13.84
C THR A 109 -2.56 -4.55 -15.21
N LEU A 110 -1.76 -3.49 -15.39
CA LEU A 110 -1.59 -2.84 -16.68
C LEU A 110 -1.03 -3.81 -17.73
N GLY A 111 -0.05 -4.64 -17.37
CA GLY A 111 0.50 -5.68 -18.24
C GLY A 111 -0.57 -6.65 -18.72
N LYS A 112 -1.45 -7.10 -17.81
CA LYS A 112 -2.62 -7.91 -18.18
C LYS A 112 -3.53 -7.16 -19.16
N THR A 113 -3.90 -5.91 -18.85
CA THR A 113 -4.77 -5.10 -19.72
C THR A 113 -4.18 -4.94 -21.12
N VAL A 114 -2.86 -4.72 -21.23
CA VAL A 114 -2.16 -4.64 -22.52
C VAL A 114 -2.25 -5.97 -23.25
N LEU A 115 -1.92 -7.10 -22.60
CA LEU A 115 -2.01 -8.42 -23.22
C LEU A 115 -3.43 -8.76 -23.71
N ASP A 116 -4.45 -8.47 -22.90
CA ASP A 116 -5.87 -8.69 -23.26
C ASP A 116 -6.27 -7.86 -24.50
N ARG A 117 -5.79 -6.61 -24.59
CA ARG A 117 -6.04 -5.75 -25.76
C ARG A 117 -5.26 -6.19 -26.98
N THR A 118 -4.00 -6.58 -26.80
CA THR A 118 -3.14 -7.07 -27.88
C THR A 118 -3.69 -8.35 -28.49
N ASP A 119 -4.20 -9.28 -27.67
CA ASP A 119 -4.86 -10.50 -28.16
C ASP A 119 -6.09 -10.19 -29.02
N SER A 120 -6.92 -9.22 -28.57
CA SER A 120 -8.06 -8.71 -29.32
C SER A 120 -7.65 -8.16 -30.70
N VAL A 121 -6.60 -7.35 -30.77
CA VAL A 121 -6.11 -6.75 -32.01
C VAL A 121 -5.46 -7.79 -32.94
N LEU A 122 -4.69 -8.73 -32.39
CA LEU A 122 -3.93 -9.72 -33.17
C LEU A 122 -4.81 -10.74 -33.89
N PHE A 123 -5.92 -11.15 -33.27
CA PHE A 123 -6.69 -12.31 -33.75
C PHE A 123 -8.13 -12.00 -34.13
N TYR A 124 -8.69 -10.89 -33.65
CA TYR A 124 -10.12 -10.61 -33.82
C TYR A 124 -10.41 -9.39 -34.72
N ALA A 125 -9.41 -8.60 -35.09
CA ALA A 125 -9.60 -7.42 -35.94
C ALA A 125 -9.61 -7.79 -37.43
N THR A 126 -10.66 -7.46 -38.18
CA THR A 126 -10.70 -7.74 -39.62
C THR A 126 -9.83 -6.76 -40.42
N THR A 127 -8.50 -6.91 -40.35
CA THR A 127 -7.53 -6.10 -41.11
C THR A 127 -7.16 -6.77 -42.44
N PRO A 128 -6.72 -6.00 -43.47
CA PRO A 128 -6.24 -6.57 -44.74
C PRO A 128 -5.09 -7.56 -44.57
N GLN A 129 -4.22 -7.32 -43.57
CA GLN A 129 -3.14 -8.24 -43.23
C GLN A 129 -3.66 -9.53 -42.59
N GLN A 130 -4.66 -9.45 -41.71
CA GLN A 130 -5.25 -10.64 -41.08
C GLN A 130 -5.92 -11.55 -42.12
N VAL A 131 -6.56 -10.99 -43.15
CA VAL A 131 -7.09 -11.78 -44.28
C VAL A 131 -5.96 -12.49 -45.03
N SER A 132 -4.87 -11.78 -45.33
CA SER A 132 -3.69 -12.35 -46.00
C SER A 132 -2.99 -13.42 -45.16
N CYS A 133 -2.95 -13.23 -43.84
CA CYS A 133 -2.45 -14.21 -42.87
C CYS A 133 -3.29 -15.48 -42.87
N TYR A 134 -4.63 -15.37 -42.81
CA TYR A 134 -5.51 -16.54 -42.85
C TYR A 134 -5.35 -17.33 -44.15
N GLU A 135 -5.21 -16.65 -45.30
CA GLU A 135 -4.93 -17.31 -46.56
C GLU A 135 -3.58 -18.04 -46.54
N ALA A 136 -2.52 -17.41 -46.03
CA ALA A 136 -1.20 -18.01 -45.91
C ALA A 136 -1.19 -19.23 -44.95
N LEU A 137 -1.88 -19.13 -43.81
CA LEU A 137 -2.07 -20.24 -42.86
C LEU A 137 -2.84 -21.40 -43.48
N LEU A 138 -3.89 -21.11 -44.25
CA LEU A 138 -4.67 -22.13 -44.95
C LEU A 138 -3.82 -22.84 -46.00
N ARG A 139 -3.05 -22.08 -46.79
CA ARG A 139 -2.12 -22.65 -47.78
C ARG A 139 -1.05 -23.52 -47.14
N MET A 140 -0.47 -23.07 -46.03
CA MET A 140 0.54 -23.83 -45.31
C MET A 140 -0.02 -25.12 -44.68
N THR A 141 -1.24 -25.09 -44.16
CA THR A 141 -1.78 -26.15 -43.28
C THR A 141 -2.68 -27.16 -44.02
N TYR A 142 -3.47 -26.70 -45.00
CA TYR A 142 -4.52 -27.50 -45.63
C TYR A 142 -4.28 -27.80 -47.11
N CYS A 143 -3.61 -26.93 -47.88
CA CYS A 143 -3.39 -27.19 -49.30
C CYS A 143 -2.67 -28.52 -49.60
N PRO A 144 -1.66 -28.98 -48.82
CA PRO A 144 -1.05 -30.29 -49.07
C PRO A 144 -2.07 -31.43 -49.05
N LYS A 145 -3.02 -31.39 -48.11
CA LYS A 145 -4.10 -32.40 -48.01
C LYS A 145 -5.02 -32.36 -49.23
N CYS A 146 -5.39 -31.15 -49.67
CA CYS A 146 -6.21 -30.96 -50.86
C CYS A 146 -5.50 -31.41 -52.15
N SER A 147 -4.17 -31.32 -52.20
CA SER A 147 -3.34 -31.79 -53.31
C SER A 147 -3.03 -33.29 -53.28
N GLY A 148 -3.61 -34.06 -52.35
CA GLY A 148 -3.42 -35.51 -52.27
C GLY A 148 -2.18 -35.97 -51.51
N TYR A 149 -1.46 -35.05 -50.87
CA TYR A 149 -0.37 -35.41 -49.95
C TYR A 149 -0.94 -35.99 -48.65
N GLY A 150 -0.31 -37.03 -48.13
CA GLY A 150 -0.73 -37.69 -46.89
C GLY A 150 -0.77 -36.74 -45.70
N SER A 151 -1.68 -37.00 -44.74
CA SER A 151 -1.90 -36.18 -43.54
C SER A 151 -0.70 -36.09 -42.58
N SER A 152 0.33 -36.91 -42.79
CA SER A 152 1.57 -36.93 -42.02
C SER A 152 2.59 -35.87 -42.46
N ILE A 153 2.39 -35.24 -43.63
CA ILE A 153 3.32 -34.24 -44.16
C ILE A 153 3.12 -32.90 -43.44
N ARG A 154 4.18 -32.43 -42.79
CA ARG A 154 4.22 -31.15 -42.06
C ARG A 154 4.83 -30.05 -42.92
N PRO A 155 4.45 -28.77 -42.70
CA PRO A 155 5.10 -27.66 -43.38
C PRO A 155 6.58 -27.58 -43.01
N CYS A 156 7.42 -27.18 -43.97
CA CYS A 156 8.83 -26.93 -43.73
C CYS A 156 9.01 -25.88 -42.63
N GLY A 157 10.02 -26.04 -41.77
CA GLY A 157 10.29 -25.09 -40.68
C GLY A 157 10.41 -23.64 -41.17
N GLY A 158 11.14 -23.41 -42.26
CA GLY A 158 11.28 -22.08 -42.86
C GLY A 158 9.96 -21.49 -43.40
N LEU A 159 9.12 -22.32 -44.04
CA LEU A 159 7.79 -21.89 -44.50
C LEU A 159 6.92 -21.50 -43.31
N CYS A 160 6.91 -22.33 -42.25
CA CYS A 160 6.18 -22.06 -41.02
C CYS A 160 6.58 -20.74 -40.39
N THR A 161 7.88 -20.52 -40.18
CA THR A 161 8.38 -19.28 -39.58
C THR A 161 8.07 -18.05 -40.43
N ASN A 162 8.09 -18.16 -41.76
CA ASN A 162 7.81 -17.03 -42.64
C ASN A 162 6.31 -16.66 -42.65
N VAL A 163 5.43 -17.66 -42.65
CA VAL A 163 3.98 -17.44 -42.53
C VAL A 163 3.65 -16.80 -41.18
N MET A 164 4.16 -17.36 -40.08
CA MET A 164 3.92 -16.81 -38.74
C MET A 164 4.48 -15.41 -38.57
N ARG A 165 5.68 -15.12 -39.11
CA ARG A 165 6.24 -13.78 -39.12
C ARG A 165 5.32 -12.81 -39.87
N GLY A 166 4.87 -13.17 -41.07
CA GLY A 166 3.94 -12.33 -41.85
C GLY A 166 2.63 -12.03 -41.13
N CYS A 167 2.14 -12.97 -40.31
CA CYS A 167 0.94 -12.79 -39.49
C CYS A 167 1.13 -11.85 -38.28
N LEU A 168 2.33 -11.83 -37.69
CA LEU A 168 2.58 -11.16 -36.40
C LEU A 168 3.37 -9.86 -36.52
N THR A 169 4.05 -9.60 -37.65
CA THR A 169 5.06 -8.53 -37.75
C THR A 169 4.48 -7.14 -37.48
N GLU A 170 3.47 -6.71 -38.23
CA GLU A 170 2.91 -5.35 -38.08
C GLU A 170 2.31 -5.13 -36.69
N PRO A 171 1.36 -5.95 -36.19
CA PRO A 171 0.74 -5.70 -34.89
C PRO A 171 1.68 -5.92 -33.69
N ALA A 172 2.70 -6.79 -33.79
CA ALA A 172 3.67 -6.97 -32.72
C ALA A 172 4.78 -5.91 -32.74
N SER A 173 5.20 -5.42 -33.91
CA SER A 173 6.30 -4.47 -34.04
C SER A 173 6.04 -3.13 -33.38
N GLU A 174 4.78 -2.68 -33.33
CA GLU A 174 4.40 -1.44 -32.67
C GLU A 174 4.53 -1.53 -31.15
N LEU A 175 4.41 -2.74 -30.58
CA LEU A 175 4.42 -2.97 -29.14
C LEU A 175 5.77 -3.49 -28.63
N ASP A 176 6.57 -4.15 -29.46
CA ASP A 176 7.77 -4.90 -29.06
C ASP A 176 8.76 -4.08 -28.20
N LEU A 177 9.12 -2.88 -28.64
CA LEU A 177 10.07 -2.03 -27.92
C LEU A 177 9.50 -1.54 -26.58
N ALA A 178 8.24 -1.07 -26.58
CA ALA A 178 7.58 -0.58 -25.38
C ALA A 178 7.33 -1.70 -24.36
N TRP A 179 6.95 -2.89 -24.83
CA TRP A 179 6.72 -4.06 -24.01
C TRP A 179 8.01 -4.60 -23.40
N SER A 180 9.09 -4.69 -24.19
CA SER A 180 10.39 -5.11 -23.68
C SER A 180 10.89 -4.18 -22.57
N GLY A 181 10.78 -2.86 -22.76
CA GLY A 181 11.14 -1.88 -21.73
C GLY A 181 10.23 -1.94 -20.49
N TYR A 182 8.94 -2.19 -20.68
CA TYR A 182 7.99 -2.44 -19.59
C TYR A 182 8.39 -3.69 -18.78
N VAL A 183 8.64 -4.83 -19.43
CA VAL A 183 9.03 -6.09 -18.77
C VAL A 183 10.31 -5.90 -17.97
N GLU A 184 11.34 -5.27 -18.55
CA GLU A 184 12.60 -4.99 -17.85
C GLU A 184 12.39 -4.10 -16.62
N THR A 185 11.52 -3.09 -16.72
CA THR A 185 11.21 -2.19 -15.61
C THR A 185 10.46 -2.90 -14.49
N VAL A 186 9.48 -3.75 -14.84
CA VAL A 186 8.72 -4.55 -13.86
C VAL A 186 9.62 -5.56 -13.18
N GLU A 187 10.52 -6.22 -13.91
CA GLU A 187 11.50 -7.15 -13.33
C GLU A 187 12.38 -6.46 -12.28
N ARG A 188 12.92 -5.28 -12.61
CA ARG A 188 13.70 -4.46 -11.65
C ARG A 188 12.87 -4.09 -10.41
N LEU A 189 11.59 -3.77 -10.60
CA LEU A 189 10.69 -3.45 -9.48
C LEU A 189 10.42 -4.68 -8.60
N VAL A 190 10.19 -5.85 -9.19
CA VAL A 190 10.03 -7.12 -8.46
C VAL A 190 11.26 -7.39 -7.60
N ILE A 191 12.46 -7.27 -8.18
CA ILE A 191 13.72 -7.46 -7.44
C ILE A 191 13.85 -6.45 -6.30
N ALA A 192 13.43 -5.19 -6.51
CA ALA A 192 13.50 -4.16 -5.49
C ALA A 192 12.52 -4.39 -4.32
N VAL A 193 11.32 -4.92 -4.59
CA VAL A 193 10.28 -5.20 -3.58
C VAL A 193 10.50 -6.54 -2.88
N ASP A 194 10.99 -7.58 -3.58
CA ASP A 194 11.22 -8.93 -3.03
C ASP A 194 12.68 -9.16 -2.54
N GLY A 195 13.57 -8.19 -2.77
CA GLY A 195 15.00 -8.34 -2.54
C GLY A 195 15.36 -8.76 -1.10
N ARG A 196 16.09 -9.89 -0.95
CA ARG A 196 16.52 -10.43 0.36
C ARG A 196 17.29 -9.43 1.22
N THR A 197 18.12 -8.60 0.59
CA THR A 197 18.95 -7.58 1.24
C THR A 197 18.18 -6.29 1.56
N ASP A 198 17.01 -6.09 0.93
CA ASP A 198 16.11 -4.91 1.07
C ASP A 198 16.82 -3.57 1.34
N PRO A 199 17.83 -3.18 0.53
CA PRO A 199 18.61 -1.97 0.78
C PRO A 199 17.77 -0.69 0.66
N LEU A 200 16.64 -0.77 -0.05
CA LEU A 200 15.73 0.35 -0.28
C LEU A 200 14.57 0.40 0.72
N GLY A 201 14.39 -0.61 1.59
CA GLY A 201 13.27 -0.68 2.53
C GLY A 201 11.91 -0.71 1.81
N LEU A 202 11.82 -1.47 0.72
CA LEU A 202 10.61 -1.61 -0.10
C LEU A 202 9.88 -2.94 0.15
N ASN A 203 10.52 -3.88 0.85
CA ASN A 203 9.92 -5.17 1.13
C ASN A 203 8.81 -5.04 2.19
N ALA A 204 7.55 -5.10 1.72
CA ALA A 204 6.39 -4.98 2.58
C ALA A 204 6.25 -6.13 3.58
N GLU A 205 6.65 -7.35 3.22
CA GLU A 205 6.64 -8.48 4.15
C GLU A 205 7.55 -8.21 5.34
N ARG A 206 8.78 -7.76 5.09
CA ARG A 206 9.74 -7.39 6.14
C ARG A 206 9.22 -6.23 7.00
N ALA A 207 8.68 -5.19 6.38
CA ALA A 207 8.14 -4.03 7.10
C ALA A 207 6.96 -4.42 8.02
N ILE A 208 6.04 -5.27 7.53
CA ILE A 208 4.88 -5.73 8.31
C ILE A 208 5.32 -6.70 9.42
N ARG A 209 6.27 -7.60 9.16
CA ARG A 209 6.80 -8.54 10.17
C ARG A 209 7.54 -7.86 11.32
N GLN A 210 8.06 -6.66 11.11
CA GLN A 210 8.72 -5.87 12.15
C GLN A 210 7.75 -4.93 12.87
N LEU A 211 6.52 -4.77 12.39
CA LEU A 211 5.58 -3.78 12.90
C LEU A 211 5.23 -4.01 14.37
N ASP A 212 5.01 -5.26 14.77
CA ASP A 212 4.71 -5.64 16.16
C ASP A 212 5.86 -5.28 17.10
N THR A 213 7.09 -5.67 16.75
CA THR A 213 8.30 -5.35 17.55
C THR A 213 8.51 -3.84 17.66
N ARG A 214 8.33 -3.11 16.57
CA ARG A 214 8.44 -1.65 16.53
C ARG A 214 7.35 -0.93 17.34
N ILE A 215 6.15 -1.49 17.40
CA ILE A 215 5.08 -0.98 18.29
C ILE A 215 5.45 -1.27 19.75
N SER A 216 6.02 -2.44 20.05
CA SER A 216 6.55 -2.74 21.39
C SER A 216 7.65 -1.77 21.81
N ASP A 217 8.59 -1.42 20.92
CA ASP A 217 9.63 -0.42 21.17
C ASP A 217 9.02 0.95 21.49
N ALA A 218 7.97 1.36 20.77
CA ALA A 218 7.24 2.60 21.06
C ALA A 218 6.66 2.58 22.48
N ILE A 219 5.99 1.49 22.86
CA ILE A 219 5.41 1.35 24.20
C ILE A 219 6.51 1.37 25.27
N MET A 220 7.62 0.66 25.03
CA MET A 220 8.76 0.65 25.95
C MET A 220 9.35 2.04 26.13
N TYR A 221 9.54 2.79 25.05
CA TYR A 221 9.99 4.18 25.09
C TYR A 221 9.05 5.07 25.93
N ALA A 222 7.74 4.91 25.77
CA ALA A 222 6.76 5.65 26.57
C ALA A 222 6.78 5.25 28.05
N MET A 223 7.05 3.99 28.37
CA MET A 223 7.15 3.48 29.73
C MET A 223 8.42 3.99 30.44
N GLU A 224 9.56 3.99 29.75
CA GLU A 224 10.83 4.48 30.28
C GLU A 224 10.79 6.00 30.55
N ASN A 225 10.15 6.76 29.66
CA ASN A 225 9.98 8.20 29.82
C ASN A 225 8.76 8.57 30.68
N GLY A 226 7.97 7.58 31.12
CA GLY A 226 6.75 7.76 31.91
C GLY A 226 6.88 8.70 33.12
N PRO A 227 7.92 8.57 33.98
CA PRO A 227 8.11 9.46 35.13
C PRO A 227 8.32 10.93 34.73
N ALA A 228 9.08 11.20 33.66
CA ALA A 228 9.27 12.55 33.14
C ALA A 228 7.99 13.11 32.48
N LEU A 229 7.19 12.23 31.88
CA LEU A 229 5.87 12.58 31.34
C LEU A 229 4.88 12.92 32.45
N GLU A 230 4.89 12.19 33.57
CA GLU A 230 4.05 12.48 34.73
C GLU A 230 4.46 13.77 35.45
N GLU A 231 5.76 14.04 35.58
CA GLU A 231 6.27 15.30 36.14
C GLU A 231 5.78 16.50 35.32
N LYS A 232 5.78 16.36 33.99
CA LYS A 232 5.33 17.41 33.07
C LYS A 232 3.80 17.50 32.97
N TYR A 233 3.07 16.40 33.15
CA TYR A 233 1.61 16.31 33.01
C TYR A 233 0.96 15.40 34.09
N PRO A 234 0.88 15.87 35.35
CA PRO A 234 0.46 15.03 36.48
C PRO A 234 -1.02 14.63 36.43
N VAL A 235 -1.29 13.37 36.79
CA VAL A 235 -2.61 12.71 36.68
C VAL A 235 -3.68 13.31 37.61
N GLY A 236 -3.30 14.15 38.57
CA GLY A 236 -4.20 14.75 39.57
C GLY A 236 -4.69 16.19 39.30
N TYR A 237 -4.20 16.89 38.27
CA TYR A 237 -4.40 18.35 38.13
C TYR A 237 -5.16 18.81 36.89
N THR A 238 -5.66 17.90 36.06
CA THR A 238 -6.45 18.23 34.87
C THR A 238 -7.95 18.23 35.19
N GLU A 239 -8.47 19.36 35.65
CA GLU A 239 -9.92 19.60 35.73
C GLU A 239 -10.39 20.36 34.48
N TYR A 240 -11.44 19.85 33.80
CA TYR A 240 -12.15 20.54 32.73
C TYR A 240 -12.82 21.82 33.29
N ARG A 241 -12.15 22.98 33.26
CA ARG A 241 -12.83 24.27 33.47
C ARG A 241 -13.33 24.82 32.14
N LYS A 242 -14.65 24.91 31.97
CA LYS A 242 -15.27 25.83 31.00
C LYS A 242 -14.97 27.26 31.47
N PHE A 243 -14.14 28.01 30.76
CA PHE A 243 -14.04 29.45 31.01
C PHE A 243 -15.34 30.15 30.56
N ALA A 244 -15.86 31.02 31.42
CA ALA A 244 -16.89 31.98 31.03
C ALA A 244 -16.30 32.92 29.97
N VAL A 245 -16.87 32.90 28.77
CA VAL A 245 -16.44 33.74 27.65
C VAL A 245 -16.84 35.19 27.94
N PRO A 246 -15.91 36.16 27.93
CA PRO A 246 -16.28 37.58 27.96
C PRO A 246 -17.19 37.88 26.76
N ARG A 247 -18.25 38.66 26.97
CA ARG A 247 -19.24 38.98 25.92
C ARG A 247 -18.52 39.45 24.64
N GLY A 248 -18.55 38.64 23.58
CA GLY A 248 -18.04 39.01 22.25
C GLY A 248 -17.15 37.97 21.53
N THR A 249 -16.76 36.85 22.15
CA THR A 249 -15.84 35.88 21.50
C THR A 249 -16.59 34.63 21.01
N ARG A 250 -16.30 34.18 19.78
CA ARG A 250 -16.89 32.97 19.17
C ARG A 250 -16.51 31.71 19.95
N ILE A 251 -17.48 30.82 20.12
CA ILE A 251 -17.43 29.56 20.88
C ILE A 251 -16.49 28.57 20.16
N GLY A 252 -15.47 28.02 20.83
CA GLY A 252 -14.60 27.01 20.20
C GLY A 252 -13.54 26.32 21.06
N ASP A 253 -12.83 27.01 21.95
CA ASP A 253 -11.54 26.48 22.41
C ASP A 253 -11.57 25.97 23.86
N ALA A 254 -11.34 24.66 24.03
CA ALA A 254 -11.04 24.02 25.31
C ALA A 254 -9.57 23.59 25.29
N GLU A 255 -8.69 24.35 25.95
CA GLU A 255 -7.26 24.03 26.11
C GLU A 255 -7.05 23.08 27.30
N CYS A 256 -6.30 21.99 27.09
CA CYS A 256 -5.69 21.23 28.17
C CYS A 256 -4.52 22.05 28.72
N ARG A 257 -4.75 22.94 29.71
CA ARG A 257 -3.68 23.74 30.32
C ARG A 257 -3.49 23.44 31.81
N TYR A 258 -2.22 23.34 32.17
CA TYR A 258 -1.63 23.30 33.51
C TYR A 258 -2.29 24.33 34.46
N VAL A 259 -2.82 23.87 35.60
CA VAL A 259 -3.23 24.74 36.71
C VAL A 259 -2.06 24.78 37.70
N GLY A 260 -1.10 25.67 37.45
CA GLY A 260 -0.11 26.06 38.46
C GLY A 260 -0.74 27.06 39.42
N GLY A 261 -0.65 26.78 40.72
CA GLY A 261 -0.95 27.76 41.78
C GLY A 261 0.10 28.86 41.86
#